data_AF-A0A4R1MXC5-F1
#
_entry.id   AF-A0A4R1MXC5-F1
#
_cell.length_a   1.000
_cell.length_b   1.000
_cell.length_c   1.000
_cell.angle_alpha   90.00
_cell.angle_beta   90.00
_cell.angle_gamma   90.00
#
_symmetry.space_group_name_H-M   'P 1'
#
loop_
_entity.id
_entity.type
_entity.pdbx_description
1 polymer ?
#
loop_
_entity_poly.entity_id
_entity_poly.type
_entity_poly.pdbx_seq_one_letter_code
_entity_poly.pdbx_strand_id
1 'polypeptide(L)' 'MEDINQSQVEQMRQKLHDLIEKNASYEEIYEASIELDLLIAEYIKPLEKAN' A
#
# COMPACT_ATOMS: atom_id res chain seq x y z
N MET A 1 -6.59 5.51 19.33
CA MET A 1 -5.77 4.46 18.72
C MET A 1 -5.51 4.95 17.31
N GLU A 2 -4.27 5.31 16.98
CA GLU A 2 -3.91 5.52 15.57
C GLU A 2 -4.17 4.21 14.83
N ASP A 3 -4.95 4.29 13.75
CA ASP A 3 -5.27 3.15 12.91
C ASP A 3 -3.99 2.59 12.31
N ILE A 4 -3.50 1.49 12.88
CA ILE A 4 -2.28 0.77 12.47
C ILE A 4 -2.26 0.54 10.95
N ASN A 5 -3.43 0.33 10.35
CA ASN A 5 -3.60 0.10 8.92
C ASN A 5 -3.34 1.36 8.07
N GLN A 6 -3.70 2.55 8.55
CA GLN A 6 -3.46 3.79 7.80
C GLN A 6 -1.95 4.11 7.73
N SER A 7 -1.24 3.90 8.83
CA SER A 7 0.22 4.09 8.85
C SER A 7 0.95 3.11 7.93
N GLN A 8 0.47 1.87 7.81
CA GLN A 8 1.08 0.86 6.94
C GLN A 8 0.88 1.18 5.46
N VAL A 9 -0.33 1.64 5.08
CA VAL A 9 -0.61 2.09 3.72
C VAL A 9 0.27 3.29 3.35
N GLU A 10 0.46 4.24 4.27
CA GLU A 10 1.30 5.41 4.01
C GLU A 10 2.79 5.04 3.88
N GLN A 11 3.30 4.15 4.73
CA GLN A 11 4.66 3.62 4.59
C GLN A 11 4.87 2.93 3.25
N MET A 12 3.89 2.16 2.77
CA MET A 12 3.98 1.50 1.48
C MET A 12 3.88 2.47 0.30
N ARG A 13 3.05 3.51 0.40
CA ARG A 13 3.04 4.61 -0.56
C ARG A 13 4.40 5.27 -0.67
N GLN A 14 5.02 5.57 0.46
CA GLN A 14 6.35 6.17 0.49
C GLN A 14 7.40 5.26 -0.14
N LYS A 15 7.38 3.95 0.17
CA LYS A 15 8.29 2.96 -0.43
C LYS A 15 8.12 2.89 -1.95
N LEU A 16 6.89 2.88 -2.46
CA LEU A 16 6.65 2.88 -3.91
C LEU A 16 7.18 4.16 -4.58
N HIS A 17 6.97 5.31 -3.94
CA HIS A 17 7.47 6.59 -4.45
C HIS A 17 8.99 6.64 -4.49
N ASP A 18 9.65 6.16 -3.44
CA ASP A 18 11.11 6.01 -3.36
C ASP A 18 11.66 5.10 -4.47
N LEU A 19 10.99 3.98 -4.76
CA LEU A 19 11.39 3.06 -5.84
C LEU A 19 11.32 3.75 -7.21
N ILE A 20 10.28 4.56 -7.44
CA ILE A 20 10.14 5.33 -8.68
C ILE A 20 11.22 6.42 -8.77
N GLU A 21 11.43 7.20 -7.71
CA GLU A 21 12.46 8.25 -7.69
C GLU A 21 13.87 7.69 -7.90
N LYS A 22 14.15 6.51 -7.36
CA LYS A 22 15.47 5.86 -7.47
C LYS A 22 15.67 5.11 -8.80
N ASN A 23 14.72 5.19 -9.74
CA ASN A 23 14.71 4.39 -10.98
C ASN A 23 14.95 2.90 -10.70
N ALA A 24 14.25 2.36 -9.68
CA ALA A 24 14.23 0.93 -9.42
C ALA A 24 13.71 0.17 -10.64
N SER A 25 13.94 -1.14 -10.67
CA SER A 25 13.46 -1.97 -11.78
C SER A 25 11.93 -1.95 -11.85
N TYR A 26 11.41 -2.19 -13.05
CA TYR A 26 9.96 -2.36 -13.25
C TYR A 26 9.40 -3.46 -12.34
N GLU A 27 10.14 -4.55 -12.15
CA GLU A 27 9.73 -5.68 -11.30
C GLU A 27 9.56 -5.25 -9.84
N GLU A 28 10.52 -4.52 -9.27
CA GLU A 28 10.43 -4.00 -7.90
C GLU A 28 9.27 -3.02 -7.71
N ILE A 29 9.03 -2.13 -8.68
CA ILE A 29 7.91 -1.19 -8.65
C ILE A 29 6.58 -1.96 -8.75
N TYR A 30 6.53 -2.96 -9.61
CA TYR A 30 5.34 -3.79 -9.82
C TYR A 30 4.98 -4.58 -8.56
N GLU A 31 5.95 -5.26 -7.94
CA GLU A 31 5.74 -6.00 -6.69
C GLU A 31 5.25 -5.08 -5.57
N ALA A 32 5.90 -3.92 -5.38
CA ALA A 32 5.49 -2.94 -4.38
C ALA A 32 4.08 -2.37 -4.64
N SER A 33 3.67 -2.24 -5.90
CA SER A 33 2.32 -1.79 -6.26
C SER A 33 1.25 -2.82 -5.89
N ILE A 34 1.52 -4.12 -6.10
CA ILE A 34 0.63 -5.20 -5.70
C ILE A 34 0.48 -5.25 -4.19
N GLU A 35 1.59 -5.16 -3.44
CA GLU A 35 1.55 -5.13 -1.97
C GLU A 35 0.69 -3.98 -1.43
N LEU A 36 0.81 -2.79 -2.03
CA LEU A 36 0.02 -1.64 -1.66
C LEU A 36 -1.48 -1.85 -1.93
N ASP A 37 -1.83 -2.38 -3.11
CA ASP A 37 -3.23 -2.65 -3.46
C ASP A 37 -3.87 -3.70 -2.53
N LEU A 38 -3.11 -4.73 -2.12
CA LEU A 38 -3.58 -5.72 -1.15
C LEU A 38 -3.86 -5.10 0.21
N LEU A 39 -2.94 -4.25 0.72
CA LEU A 39 -3.14 -3.54 1.98
C LEU A 39 -4.36 -2.61 1.95
N ILE A 40 -4.55 -1.90 0.85
CA ILE A 40 -5.73 -1.05 0.65
C ILE A 40 -7.00 -1.91 0.62
N ALA A 41 -6.99 -3.05 -0.08
CA ALA A 41 -8.14 -3.95 -0.13
C ALA A 41 -8.49 -4.55 1.23
N GLU A 42 -7.50 -4.89 2.05
CA GLU A 42 -7.69 -5.34 3.43
C GLU A 42 -8.24 -4.22 4.33
N TYR A 43 -7.87 -2.96 4.07
CA TYR A 43 -8.42 -1.81 4.77
C TYR A 43 -9.87 -1.48 4.38
N ILE A 44 -10.25 -1.65 3.10
CA ILE A 44 -11.58 -1.29 2.59
C ILE A 44 -12.61 -2.42 2.78
N LYS A 45 -12.22 -3.70 2.67
CA LYS A 45 -13.14 -4.86 2.80
C LYS A 45 -14.00 -4.90 4.07
N PRO A 46 -13.58 -4.42 5.26
CA PRO A 46 -14.43 -4.41 6.45
C PRO A 46 -15.61 -3.44 6.35
N LEU A 47 -15.53 -2.41 5.50
CA LEU A 47 -16.57 -1.37 5.39
C LEU A 47 -17.82 -1.83 4.61
N GLU A 48 -17.70 -2.84 3.75
CA GLU A 48 -18.83 -3.36 2.97
C GLU A 48 -19.70 -4.37 3.73
N LYS A 49 -19.20 -4.99 4.82
CA LYS A 49 -19.97 -5.96 5.62
C LYS A 49 -20.81 -5.34 6.75
N ALA A 50 -20.74 -4.01 6.93
CA ALA A 50 -21.42 -3.30 8.01
C ALA A 50 -22.70 -2.54 7.57
N ASN A 51 -23.12 -2.68 6.30
CA ASN A 51 -24.36 -2.09 5.77
C ASN A 51 -25.40 -3.15 5.40
#